data_AF-A0A6D1P8B1-F1
#
_entry.id   AF-A0A6D1P8B1-F1
#
_cell.length_a   1.000
_cell.length_b   1.000
_cell.length_c   1.000
_cell.angle_alpha   90.00
_cell.angle_beta   90.00
_cell.angle_gamma   90.00
#
_symmetry.space_group_name_H-M   'P 1'
#
loop_
_entity.id
_entity.type
_entity.pdbx_description
1 polymer ?
#
loop_
_entity_poly.entity_id
_entity_poly.type
_entity_poly.pdbx_seq_one_letter_code
_entity_poly.pdbx_strand_id
1 'polypeptide(L)'
;MMLNCSRKCCLSRRKKLERKLAQKDKRIAKLERVNQQLSDKLQQLLERYNLKKYQKFSPSSETYEGDGEVLNEAEQLIEDESVATEPDNQTTESAEKPAAKPRRPRIAPELPRVDVIHDIDDKTCACCGHALHKMGEEVSEQIEFVPAQIRVLRNVRLKYSCRQCETNGTKVEIKIADVPPAVIPKSMTTPSLLAQIISSKMHYGLPLYRQEQLFNQAGIELSRQTMSRWLISCAEKLKPLLALMKAELLKQPVLWADETTVNVLDVERKAPATCGCMAVA
;
A
#
# COMPACT_ATOMS: atom_id res chain seq x y z
N MET A 1 -81.41 -41.72 -58.81
CA MET A 1 -79.99 -41.54 -59.22
C MET A 1 -79.26 -40.34 -58.58
N MET A 2 -79.94 -39.27 -58.13
CA MET A 2 -79.25 -38.04 -57.65
C MET A 2 -78.55 -38.13 -56.27
N LEU A 3 -79.01 -38.97 -55.32
CA LEU A 3 -78.38 -39.08 -53.99
C LEU A 3 -76.97 -39.71 -54.01
N ASN A 4 -76.65 -40.55 -54.99
CA ASN A 4 -75.35 -41.21 -55.11
C ASN A 4 -74.25 -40.31 -55.69
N CYS A 5 -74.61 -39.20 -56.37
CA CYS A 5 -73.65 -38.22 -56.90
C CYS A 5 -73.10 -37.31 -55.79
N SER A 6 -73.97 -36.88 -54.86
CA SER A 6 -73.59 -36.03 -53.72
C SER A 6 -72.63 -36.73 -52.73
N ARG A 7 -72.88 -38.01 -52.40
CA ARG A 7 -71.97 -38.82 -51.54
C ARG A 7 -70.58 -39.01 -52.17
N LYS A 8 -70.49 -39.27 -53.47
CA LYS A 8 -69.19 -39.39 -54.18
C LYS A 8 -68.42 -38.07 -54.21
N CYS A 9 -69.13 -36.95 -54.39
CA CYS A 9 -68.52 -35.61 -54.34
C CYS A 9 -67.96 -35.29 -52.93
N CYS A 10 -68.72 -35.56 -51.86
CA CYS A 10 -68.27 -35.37 -50.47
C CYS A 10 -67.07 -36.26 -50.11
N LEU A 11 -67.06 -37.53 -50.53
CA LEU A 11 -65.92 -38.44 -50.34
C LEU A 11 -64.66 -37.96 -51.07
N SER A 12 -64.80 -37.38 -52.27
CA SER A 12 -63.66 -36.82 -53.01
C SER A 12 -63.07 -35.58 -52.32
N ARG A 13 -63.91 -34.72 -51.74
CA ARG A 13 -63.50 -33.53 -50.99
C ARG A 13 -62.81 -33.92 -49.67
N ARG A 14 -63.32 -34.94 -48.97
CA ARG A 14 -62.69 -35.51 -47.78
C ARG A 14 -61.30 -36.09 -48.09
N LYS A 15 -61.16 -36.89 -49.15
CA LYS A 15 -59.85 -37.41 -49.60
C LYS A 15 -58.87 -36.30 -49.99
N LYS A 16 -59.34 -35.21 -50.60
CA LYS A 16 -58.50 -34.02 -50.89
C LYS A 16 -58.04 -33.30 -49.63
N LEU A 17 -58.89 -33.20 -48.61
CA LEU A 17 -58.53 -32.61 -47.31
C LEU A 17 -57.55 -33.49 -46.54
N GLU A 18 -57.75 -34.80 -46.51
CA GLU A 18 -56.83 -35.77 -45.89
C GLU A 18 -55.44 -35.73 -46.54
N ARG A 19 -55.37 -35.61 -47.87
CA ARG A 19 -54.09 -35.40 -48.59
C ARG A 19 -53.40 -34.10 -48.20
N LYS A 20 -54.16 -33.00 -48.04
CA LYS A 20 -53.62 -31.70 -47.62
C LYS A 20 -53.13 -31.72 -46.17
N LEU A 21 -53.83 -32.42 -45.28
CA LEU A 21 -53.39 -32.63 -43.88
C LEU A 21 -52.09 -33.43 -43.86
N ALA A 22 -52.05 -34.58 -44.54
CA ALA A 22 -50.83 -35.39 -44.63
C ALA A 22 -49.63 -34.62 -45.24
N GLN A 23 -49.87 -33.71 -46.20
CA GLN A 23 -48.83 -32.85 -46.77
C GLN A 23 -48.35 -31.79 -45.77
N LYS A 24 -49.26 -31.21 -44.97
CA LYS A 24 -48.92 -30.27 -43.90
C LYS A 24 -48.17 -30.96 -42.77
N ASP A 25 -48.58 -32.16 -42.35
CA ASP A 25 -47.93 -32.93 -41.29
C ASP A 25 -46.49 -33.29 -41.69
N LYS A 26 -46.28 -33.69 -42.95
CA LYS A 26 -44.93 -33.88 -43.50
C LYS A 26 -44.08 -32.60 -43.48
N ARG A 27 -44.69 -31.44 -43.72
CA ARG A 27 -44.00 -30.14 -43.68
C ARG A 27 -43.68 -29.72 -42.25
N ILE A 28 -44.58 -29.95 -41.31
CA ILE A 28 -44.39 -29.68 -39.87
C ILE A 28 -43.23 -30.55 -39.36
N ALA A 29 -43.26 -31.85 -39.60
CA ALA A 29 -42.19 -32.76 -39.21
C ALA A 29 -40.82 -32.37 -39.82
N LYS A 30 -40.79 -31.84 -41.05
CA LYS A 30 -39.56 -31.33 -41.67
C LYS A 30 -39.07 -30.05 -40.98
N LEU A 31 -39.97 -29.12 -40.66
CA LEU A 31 -39.63 -27.86 -39.99
C LEU A 31 -39.16 -28.11 -38.55
N GLU A 32 -39.78 -29.04 -37.83
CA GLU A 32 -39.36 -29.44 -36.48
C GLU A 32 -37.94 -29.99 -36.47
N ARG A 33 -37.59 -30.86 -37.43
CA ARG A 33 -36.22 -31.37 -37.59
C ARG A 33 -35.22 -30.25 -37.85
N VAL A 34 -35.56 -29.30 -38.70
CA VAL A 34 -34.68 -28.16 -39.00
C VAL A 34 -34.52 -27.26 -37.79
N ASN A 35 -35.61 -27.00 -37.04
CA ASN A 35 -35.54 -26.22 -35.81
C ASN A 35 -34.66 -26.89 -34.75
N GLN A 36 -34.76 -28.21 -34.58
CA GLN A 36 -33.87 -28.97 -33.69
C GLN A 36 -32.41 -28.85 -34.12
N GLN A 37 -32.12 -29.01 -35.41
CA GLN A 37 -30.76 -28.85 -35.93
C GLN A 37 -30.20 -27.43 -35.74
N LEU A 38 -31.05 -26.40 -35.84
CA LEU A 38 -30.65 -25.02 -35.61
C LEU A 38 -30.45 -24.72 -34.12
N SER A 39 -31.29 -25.26 -33.23
CA SER A 39 -31.11 -25.10 -31.78
C SER A 39 -29.82 -25.74 -31.30
N ASP A 40 -29.50 -26.95 -31.77
CA ASP A 40 -28.27 -27.65 -31.40
C ASP A 40 -27.02 -26.87 -31.85
N LYS A 41 -27.06 -26.32 -33.07
CA LYS A 41 -25.96 -25.47 -33.59
C LYS A 41 -25.80 -24.18 -32.78
N LEU A 42 -26.90 -23.53 -32.40
CA LEU A 42 -26.85 -22.34 -31.55
C LEU A 42 -26.22 -22.65 -30.20
N GLN A 43 -26.60 -23.78 -29.60
CA GLN A 43 -26.07 -24.20 -28.30
C GLN A 43 -24.55 -24.46 -28.38
N GLN A 44 -24.10 -25.18 -29.42
CA GLN A 44 -22.66 -25.40 -29.67
C GLN A 44 -21.88 -24.10 -29.90
N LEU A 45 -22.46 -23.14 -30.63
CA LEU A 45 -21.82 -21.85 -30.87
C LEU A 45 -21.72 -21.00 -29.60
N LEU A 46 -22.78 -20.99 -28.78
CA LEU A 46 -22.78 -20.30 -27.49
C LEU A 46 -21.74 -20.88 -26.53
N GLU A 47 -21.64 -22.20 -26.46
CA GLU A 47 -20.64 -22.87 -25.63
C GLU A 47 -19.21 -22.51 -26.07
N ARG A 48 -18.93 -22.55 -27.39
CA ARG A 48 -17.64 -22.12 -27.95
C ARG A 48 -17.35 -20.65 -27.69
N TYR A 49 -18.35 -19.78 -27.80
CA TYR A 49 -18.21 -18.36 -27.53
C TYR A 49 -17.88 -18.11 -26.06
N ASN A 50 -18.61 -18.77 -25.15
CA ASN A 50 -18.36 -18.68 -23.71
C ASN A 50 -16.97 -19.20 -23.36
N LEU A 51 -16.55 -20.36 -23.90
CA LEU A 51 -15.19 -20.87 -23.71
C LEU A 51 -14.12 -19.89 -24.19
N LYS A 52 -14.29 -19.28 -25.37
CA LYS A 52 -13.36 -18.25 -25.85
C LYS A 52 -13.37 -16.98 -24.98
N LYS A 53 -14.53 -16.60 -24.46
CA LYS A 53 -14.67 -15.47 -23.53
C LYS A 53 -13.94 -15.79 -22.21
N TYR A 54 -14.11 -16.99 -21.66
CA TYR A 54 -13.34 -17.47 -20.53
C TYR A 54 -11.84 -17.51 -20.86
N GLN A 55 -11.40 -18.04 -22.00
CA GLN A 55 -9.97 -18.05 -22.34
C GLN A 55 -9.37 -16.64 -22.52
N LYS A 56 -10.14 -15.66 -23.00
CA LYS A 56 -9.65 -14.29 -23.22
C LYS A 56 -9.73 -13.39 -21.99
N PHE A 57 -10.72 -13.60 -21.13
CA PHE A 57 -11.05 -12.70 -20.02
C PHE A 57 -11.01 -13.39 -18.65
N SER A 58 -10.83 -14.70 -18.58
CA SER A 58 -10.47 -15.36 -17.33
C SER A 58 -9.01 -15.05 -17.07
N PRO A 59 -8.67 -14.55 -15.88
CA PRO A 59 -7.29 -14.30 -15.53
C PRO A 59 -6.53 -15.64 -15.58
N SER A 60 -5.34 -15.63 -16.22
CA SER A 60 -4.49 -16.83 -16.37
C SER A 60 -3.82 -17.24 -15.05
N SER A 61 -4.04 -16.47 -13.99
CA SER A 61 -3.63 -16.71 -12.61
C SER A 61 -4.82 -16.39 -11.71
N GLU A 62 -5.08 -17.21 -10.70
CA GLU A 62 -5.97 -16.85 -9.59
C GLU A 62 -5.32 -15.74 -8.77
N THR A 63 -5.29 -14.52 -9.29
CA THR A 63 -4.90 -13.34 -8.50
C THR A 63 -6.03 -13.01 -7.55
N TYR A 64 -5.79 -13.19 -6.26
CA TYR A 64 -6.65 -12.64 -5.22
C TYR A 64 -6.66 -11.11 -5.29
N GLU A 65 -7.80 -10.48 -5.01
CA GLU A 65 -7.86 -9.03 -4.77
C GLU A 65 -6.94 -8.69 -3.58
N GLY A 66 -5.75 -8.16 -3.88
CA GLY A 66 -4.69 -7.87 -2.90
C GLY A 66 -3.35 -8.60 -3.10
N ASP A 67 -3.27 -9.53 -4.07
CA ASP A 67 -2.07 -10.34 -4.35
C ASP A 67 -1.12 -9.70 -5.37
N GLY A 68 -1.47 -8.53 -5.89
CA GLY A 68 -0.49 -7.66 -6.52
C GLY A 68 0.39 -7.07 -5.44
N GLU A 69 1.47 -7.74 -5.06
CA GLU A 69 2.52 -7.17 -4.21
C GLU A 69 3.22 -6.05 -5.00
N VAL A 70 2.57 -4.89 -5.03
CA VAL A 70 3.12 -3.71 -5.68
C VAL A 70 4.29 -3.23 -4.82
N LEU A 71 5.49 -3.19 -5.40
CA LEU A 71 6.66 -2.71 -4.66
C LEU A 71 6.50 -1.26 -4.23
N ASN A 72 5.81 -0.45 -5.05
CA ASN A 72 5.79 1.00 -4.90
C ASN A 72 4.67 1.56 -3.99
N GLU A 73 4.21 0.78 -3.02
CA GLU A 73 3.20 1.25 -2.06
C GLU A 73 3.66 2.49 -1.26
N ALA A 74 4.97 2.67 -1.06
CA ALA A 74 5.50 3.78 -0.27
C ALA A 74 5.38 5.13 -0.98
N GLU A 75 5.68 5.19 -2.28
CA GLU A 75 5.58 6.44 -3.06
C GLU A 75 4.12 6.82 -3.27
N GLN A 76 3.27 5.85 -3.59
CA GLN A 76 1.82 6.07 -3.74
C GLN A 76 1.19 6.67 -2.48
N LEU A 77 1.53 6.13 -1.29
CA LEU A 77 0.97 6.64 -0.03
C LEU A 77 1.35 8.10 0.27
N ILE A 78 2.48 8.58 -0.25
CA ILE A 78 2.88 9.98 -0.10
C ILE A 78 2.19 10.86 -1.14
N GLU A 79 2.05 10.37 -2.37
CA GLU A 79 1.33 11.10 -3.42
C GLU A 79 -0.15 11.27 -3.09
N ASP A 80 -0.83 10.21 -2.63
CA ASP A 80 -2.22 10.27 -2.18
C ASP A 80 -2.44 11.32 -1.08
N GLU A 81 -1.44 11.50 -0.19
CA GLU A 81 -1.47 12.55 0.83
C GLU A 81 -1.33 13.94 0.21
N SER A 82 -0.37 14.12 -0.71
CA SER A 82 -0.16 15.41 -1.38
C SER A 82 -1.43 15.88 -2.10
N VAL A 83 -2.14 14.97 -2.77
CA VAL A 83 -3.43 15.22 -3.43
C VAL A 83 -4.54 15.53 -2.41
N ALA A 84 -4.55 14.87 -1.25
CA ALA A 84 -5.53 15.15 -0.20
C ALA A 84 -5.32 16.51 0.51
N THR A 85 -4.15 17.12 0.39
CA THR A 85 -3.83 18.45 0.93
C THR A 85 -4.02 19.61 -0.04
N GLU A 86 -4.26 19.36 -1.33
CA GLU A 86 -4.64 20.40 -2.29
C GLU A 86 -6.12 20.78 -2.06
N PRO A 87 -6.46 22.05 -1.76
CA PRO A 87 -7.85 22.44 -1.62
C PRO A 87 -8.50 22.44 -3.01
N ASP A 88 -9.34 21.44 -3.29
CA ASP A 88 -10.24 21.45 -4.43
C ASP A 88 -11.19 22.65 -4.27
N ASN A 89 -10.97 23.67 -5.09
CA ASN A 89 -11.76 24.90 -5.12
C ASN A 89 -13.07 24.62 -5.87
N GLN A 90 -13.93 23.78 -5.29
CA GLN A 90 -15.31 23.62 -5.72
C GLN A 90 -16.26 23.71 -4.52
N THR A 91 -16.92 24.86 -4.49
CA THR A 91 -18.03 25.25 -3.63
C THR A 91 -19.03 24.11 -3.37
N THR A 92 -19.02 23.58 -2.14
CA THR A 92 -20.24 23.16 -1.46
C THR A 92 -20.13 23.49 0.02
N GLU A 93 -21.00 24.38 0.48
CA GLU A 93 -21.16 24.73 1.89
C GLU A 93 -21.59 23.50 2.70
N SER A 94 -20.63 22.86 3.35
CA SER A 94 -20.92 22.02 4.52
C SER A 94 -19.80 22.22 5.53
N ALA A 95 -20.19 22.56 6.75
CA ALA A 95 -19.30 23.01 7.82
C ALA A 95 -18.16 22.03 8.07
N GLU A 96 -16.96 22.35 7.56
CA GLU A 96 -15.74 21.60 7.83
C GLU A 96 -15.34 21.81 9.29
N LYS A 97 -15.39 20.72 10.06
CA LYS A 97 -14.69 20.64 11.34
C LYS A 97 -13.21 20.88 11.06
N PRO A 98 -12.50 21.70 11.87
CA PRO A 98 -11.07 21.92 11.67
C PRO A 98 -10.35 20.56 11.68
N ALA A 99 -9.55 20.31 10.64
CA ALA A 99 -8.76 19.11 10.50
C ALA A 99 -8.00 18.84 11.81
N ALA A 100 -8.25 17.68 12.42
CA ALA A 100 -7.63 17.31 13.68
C ALA A 100 -6.11 17.28 13.48
N LYS A 101 -5.37 18.01 14.33
CA LYS A 101 -3.90 18.02 14.34
C LYS A 101 -3.37 16.57 14.26
N PRO A 102 -2.33 16.29 13.45
CA PRO A 102 -1.78 14.95 13.32
C PRO A 102 -1.44 14.42 14.71
N ARG A 103 -2.12 13.34 15.11
CA ARG A 103 -1.90 12.73 16.42
C ARG A 103 -0.53 12.08 16.38
N ARG A 104 0.32 12.41 17.36
CA ARG A 104 1.58 11.71 17.54
C ARG A 104 1.28 10.22 17.73
N PRO A 105 2.02 9.33 17.06
CA PRO A 105 1.85 7.89 17.20
C PRO A 105 1.89 7.51 18.68
N ARG A 106 0.94 6.68 19.12
CA ARG A 106 0.81 6.30 20.53
C ARG A 106 1.68 5.07 20.80
N ILE A 107 2.51 5.18 21.84
CA ILE A 107 3.34 4.10 22.34
C ILE A 107 2.69 3.59 23.62
N ALA A 108 2.42 2.28 23.72
CA ALA A 108 1.83 1.71 24.92
C ALA A 108 2.69 1.96 26.17
N PRO A 109 2.06 2.24 27.33
CA PRO A 109 2.78 2.44 28.59
C PRO A 109 3.46 1.15 29.09
N GLU A 110 2.98 -0.01 28.66
CA GLU A 110 3.45 -1.34 29.10
C GLU A 110 4.81 -1.74 28.51
N LEU A 111 5.25 -1.07 27.43
CA LEU A 111 6.54 -1.38 26.79
C LEU A 111 7.72 -0.99 27.71
N PRO A 112 8.78 -1.82 27.76
CA PRO A 112 9.94 -1.56 28.60
C PRO A 112 10.64 -0.29 28.16
N ARG A 113 10.92 0.60 29.13
CA ARG A 113 11.61 1.88 28.91
C ARG A 113 13.04 1.82 29.43
N VAL A 114 13.99 2.29 28.63
CA VAL A 114 15.40 2.42 29.00
C VAL A 114 15.79 3.88 28.93
N ASP A 115 16.30 4.42 30.03
CA ASP A 115 16.66 5.84 30.13
C ASP A 115 18.11 6.04 29.68
N VAL A 116 18.30 6.93 28.71
CA VAL A 116 19.62 7.40 28.27
C VAL A 116 19.74 8.86 28.69
N ILE A 117 20.61 9.10 29.68
CA ILE A 117 20.80 10.44 30.24
C ILE A 117 21.89 11.15 29.44
N HIS A 118 21.54 12.32 28.90
CA HIS A 118 22.48 13.24 28.27
C HIS A 118 22.74 14.40 29.23
N ASP A 119 23.94 14.37 29.82
CA ASP A 119 24.44 15.39 30.75
C ASP A 119 25.54 16.22 30.06
N ILE A 120 25.81 17.39 30.63
CA ILE A 120 26.84 18.33 30.17
C ILE A 120 28.06 18.17 31.08
N ASP A 121 29.26 18.16 30.49
CA ASP A 121 30.51 18.09 31.24
C ASP A 121 30.77 19.37 32.05
N ASP A 122 30.58 20.54 31.42
CA ASP A 122 30.84 21.85 32.02
C ASP A 122 29.63 22.44 32.77
N LYS A 123 29.58 22.18 34.08
CA LYS A 123 28.52 22.64 35.00
C LYS A 123 28.79 24.01 35.63
N THR A 124 29.51 24.89 34.94
CA THR A 124 29.86 26.24 35.44
C THR A 124 29.15 27.34 34.63
N CYS A 125 28.66 28.40 35.29
CA CYS A 125 28.10 29.54 34.55
C CYS A 125 29.22 30.33 33.87
N ALA A 126 29.08 30.59 32.57
CA ALA A 126 29.97 31.49 31.83
C ALA A 126 29.93 32.95 32.37
N CYS A 127 28.83 33.32 33.04
CA CYS A 127 28.55 34.65 33.52
C CYS A 127 29.20 35.01 34.87
N CYS A 128 29.14 34.11 35.84
CA CYS A 128 29.48 34.37 37.24
C CYS A 128 30.36 33.27 37.86
N GLY A 129 30.79 32.28 37.08
CA GLY A 129 31.66 31.18 37.51
C GLY A 129 31.05 30.20 38.52
N HIS A 130 29.81 30.41 38.96
CA HIS A 130 29.15 29.54 39.94
C HIS A 130 28.69 28.22 39.33
N ALA A 131 28.56 27.20 40.17
CA ALA A 131 28.01 25.91 39.80
C ALA A 131 26.55 26.03 39.34
N LEU A 132 26.24 25.39 38.22
CA LEU A 132 24.90 25.28 37.67
C LEU A 132 24.12 24.20 38.43
N HIS A 133 22.82 24.43 38.60
CA HIS A 133 21.92 23.47 39.22
C HIS A 133 20.94 22.90 38.20
N LYS A 134 20.48 21.66 38.42
CA LYS A 134 19.47 21.02 37.56
C LYS A 134 18.13 21.76 37.74
N MET A 135 17.65 22.38 36.67
CA MET A 135 16.38 23.10 36.61
C MET A 135 15.23 22.17 36.18
N GLY A 136 15.51 21.27 35.24
CA GLY A 136 14.50 20.39 34.67
C GLY A 136 15.10 19.40 33.69
N GLU A 137 14.25 18.71 32.96
CA GLU A 137 14.65 17.72 31.97
C GLU A 137 13.74 17.78 30.73
N GLU A 138 14.31 17.47 29.58
CA GLU A 138 13.59 17.31 28.33
C GLU A 138 13.67 15.84 27.93
N VAL A 139 12.52 15.19 27.85
CA VAL A 139 12.41 13.76 27.55
C VAL A 139 11.91 13.60 26.13
N SER A 140 12.60 12.78 25.34
CA SER A 140 12.14 12.32 24.03
C SER A 140 12.12 10.80 24.01
N GLU A 141 11.02 10.23 23.49
CA GLU A 141 10.85 8.78 23.39
C GLU A 141 11.14 8.34 21.96
N GLN A 142 11.95 7.29 21.81
CA GLN A 142 12.24 6.64 20.55
C GLN A 142 12.03 5.13 20.69
N ILE A 143 11.63 4.47 19.62
CA ILE A 143 11.38 3.02 19.61
C ILE A 143 12.65 2.33 19.14
N GLU A 144 13.19 1.43 19.96
CA GLU A 144 14.32 0.58 19.64
C GLU A 144 13.84 -0.84 19.37
N PHE A 145 14.21 -1.37 18.19
CA PHE A 145 13.94 -2.74 17.82
C PHE A 145 15.14 -3.62 18.18
N VAL A 146 14.95 -4.55 19.12
CA VAL A 146 15.86 -5.68 19.34
C VAL A 146 15.15 -6.91 18.78
N PRO A 147 15.80 -7.81 18.02
CA PRO A 147 15.12 -8.90 17.29
C PRO A 147 14.14 -9.77 18.09
N ALA A 148 14.31 -9.85 19.43
CA ALA A 148 13.41 -10.56 20.32
C ALA A 148 12.43 -9.67 21.11
N GLN A 149 12.67 -8.35 21.20
CA GLN A 149 11.94 -7.42 22.07
C GLN A 149 11.92 -6.00 21.50
N ILE A 150 10.77 -5.34 21.56
CA ILE A 150 10.68 -3.91 21.26
C ILE A 150 10.72 -3.14 22.57
N ARG A 151 11.59 -2.12 22.66
CA ARG A 151 11.73 -1.26 23.83
C ARG A 151 11.67 0.21 23.45
N VAL A 152 11.43 1.05 24.45
CA VAL A 152 11.35 2.50 24.28
C VAL A 152 12.59 3.13 24.90
N LEU A 153 13.43 3.75 24.09
CA LEU A 153 14.55 4.54 24.53
C LEU A 153 14.04 5.93 24.95
N ARG A 154 14.17 6.27 26.24
CA ARG A 154 13.86 7.61 26.75
C ARG A 154 15.15 8.41 26.83
N ASN A 155 15.37 9.27 25.84
CA ASN A 155 16.50 10.19 25.85
C ASN A 155 16.15 11.38 26.75
N VAL A 156 16.80 11.44 27.92
CA VAL A 156 16.59 12.46 28.95
C VAL A 156 17.72 13.47 28.88
N ARG A 157 17.44 14.68 28.40
CA ARG A 157 18.41 15.79 28.34
C ARG A 157 18.23 16.68 29.55
N LEU A 158 19.26 16.78 30.39
CA LEU A 158 19.22 17.57 31.62
C LEU A 158 19.39 19.07 31.33
N LYS A 159 18.52 19.90 31.91
CA LYS A 159 18.58 21.36 31.82
C LYS A 159 19.21 21.94 33.07
N TYR A 160 20.17 22.83 32.88
CA TYR A 160 20.93 23.48 33.92
C TYR A 160 20.75 25.00 33.88
N SER A 161 20.61 25.62 35.06
CA SER A 161 20.52 27.08 35.20
C SER A 161 21.30 27.58 36.43
N CYS A 162 21.57 28.88 36.48
CA CYS A 162 22.32 29.51 37.57
C CYS A 162 21.40 30.28 38.53
N ARG A 163 21.38 29.88 39.81
CA ARG A 163 20.54 30.52 40.85
C ARG A 163 20.88 32.00 41.10
N GLN A 164 22.17 32.35 41.01
CA GLN A 164 22.62 33.72 41.29
C GLN A 164 22.11 34.70 40.23
N CYS A 165 22.13 34.29 38.95
CA CYS A 165 21.62 35.11 37.84
C CYS A 165 20.10 35.19 37.81
N GLU A 166 19.42 34.10 38.21
CA GLU A 166 17.97 34.11 38.42
C GLU A 166 17.55 35.14 39.46
N THR A 167 18.30 35.23 40.58
CA THR A 167 18.01 36.17 41.67
C THR A 167 18.33 37.62 41.27
N ASN A 168 19.42 37.83 40.52
CA ASN A 168 19.91 39.17 40.16
C ASN A 168 19.26 39.77 38.91
N GLY A 169 18.23 39.13 38.33
CA GLY A 169 17.50 39.64 37.15
C GLY A 169 18.35 39.79 35.88
N THR A 170 19.54 39.21 35.85
CA THR A 170 20.43 39.18 34.68
C THR A 170 20.01 38.03 33.77
N LYS A 171 20.15 38.18 32.44
CA LYS A 171 19.78 37.12 31.48
C LYS A 171 20.35 35.77 31.90
N VAL A 172 19.49 34.78 32.13
CA VAL A 172 19.88 33.43 32.55
C VAL A 172 20.05 32.57 31.30
N GLU A 173 21.27 32.13 31.04
CA GLU A 173 21.56 31.18 29.99
C GLU A 173 21.27 29.76 30.49
N ILE A 174 20.34 29.07 29.83
CA ILE A 174 20.01 27.67 30.14
C ILE A 174 20.96 26.79 29.33
N LYS A 175 21.80 26.03 30.02
CA LYS A 175 22.65 25.03 29.38
C LYS A 175 21.90 23.70 29.31
N ILE A 176 21.87 23.09 28.13
CA ILE A 176 21.32 21.77 27.88
C ILE A 176 22.29 20.98 27.00
N ALA A 177 22.43 19.68 27.24
CA ALA A 177 23.20 18.82 26.35
C ALA A 177 22.62 18.86 24.93
N ASP A 178 23.44 18.74 23.88
CA ASP A 178 22.96 18.81 22.50
C ASP A 178 21.97 17.68 22.16
N VAL A 179 21.17 17.90 21.11
CA VAL A 179 20.25 16.86 20.63
C VAL A 179 21.10 15.73 20.03
N PRO A 180 20.90 14.47 20.44
CA PRO A 180 21.66 13.36 19.89
C PRO A 180 21.40 13.25 18.37
N PRO A 181 22.44 12.96 17.56
CA PRO A 181 22.29 12.83 16.12
C PRO A 181 21.34 11.68 15.79
N ALA A 182 20.34 11.95 14.97
CA ALA A 182 19.35 10.97 14.51
C ALA A 182 19.29 10.96 12.99
N VAL A 183 19.01 9.78 12.41
CA VAL A 183 18.87 9.61 10.95
C VAL A 183 17.77 10.52 10.42
N ILE A 184 16.59 10.47 11.05
CA ILE A 184 15.45 11.33 10.74
C ILE A 184 15.19 12.24 11.96
N PRO A 185 15.44 13.55 11.86
CA PRO A 185 15.30 14.46 13.00
C PRO A 185 13.84 14.56 13.45
N LYS A 186 13.62 14.72 14.76
CA LYS A 186 12.30 14.85 15.40
C LYS A 186 11.35 13.65 15.20
N SER A 187 11.88 12.51 14.77
CA SER A 187 11.13 11.26 14.69
C SER A 187 11.28 10.42 15.96
N MET A 188 10.32 9.53 16.20
CA MET A 188 10.39 8.51 17.25
C MET A 188 11.18 7.26 16.83
N THR A 189 11.95 7.35 15.73
CA THR A 189 12.68 6.20 15.19
C THR A 189 14.09 6.15 15.73
N THR A 190 14.56 4.93 15.98
CA THR A 190 15.98 4.63 16.13
C THR A 190 16.51 4.01 14.85
N PRO A 191 17.84 4.00 14.63
CA PRO A 191 18.46 3.32 13.49
C PRO A 191 18.10 1.83 13.41
N SER A 192 17.97 1.14 14.56
CA SER A 192 17.61 -0.28 14.61
C SER A 192 16.19 -0.54 14.12
N LEU A 193 15.23 0.32 14.49
CA LEU A 193 13.86 0.23 13.99
C LEU A 193 13.80 0.45 12.48
N LEU A 194 14.49 1.48 11.97
CA LEU A 194 14.54 1.76 10.53
C LEU A 194 15.14 0.58 9.76
N ALA A 195 16.24 0.01 10.27
CA ALA A 195 16.86 -1.17 9.68
C ALA A 195 15.91 -2.37 9.63
N GLN A 196 15.12 -2.60 10.69
CA GLN A 196 14.14 -3.67 10.73
C GLN A 196 13.02 -3.45 9.70
N ILE A 197 12.46 -2.24 9.62
CA ILE A 197 11.38 -1.91 8.67
C ILE A 197 11.88 -2.09 7.22
N ILE A 198 13.08 -1.58 6.92
CA ILE A 198 13.70 -1.71 5.59
C ILE A 198 13.98 -3.18 5.26
N SER A 199 14.56 -3.93 6.19
CA SER A 199 14.85 -5.36 5.98
C SER A 199 13.56 -6.15 5.79
N SER A 200 12.53 -5.87 6.59
CA SER A 200 11.21 -6.49 6.45
C SER A 200 10.61 -6.23 5.07
N LYS A 201 10.65 -4.97 4.60
CA LYS A 201 10.08 -4.60 3.30
C LYS A 201 10.91 -5.14 2.12
N MET A 202 12.22 -4.92 2.14
CA MET A 202 13.09 -5.12 0.97
C MET A 202 13.69 -6.53 0.91
N HIS A 203 14.04 -7.12 2.05
CA HIS A 203 14.64 -8.46 2.08
C HIS A 203 13.60 -9.56 2.26
N TYR A 204 12.63 -9.36 3.16
CA TYR A 204 11.59 -10.35 3.44
C TYR A 204 10.29 -10.14 2.65
N GLY A 205 10.21 -9.11 1.80
CA GLY A 205 9.03 -8.82 0.98
C GLY A 205 7.77 -8.46 1.78
N LEU A 206 7.89 -8.09 3.06
CA LEU A 206 6.76 -7.87 3.95
C LEU A 206 6.09 -6.52 3.66
N PRO A 207 4.82 -6.48 3.19
CA PRO A 207 4.13 -5.24 2.89
C PRO A 207 3.93 -4.36 4.13
N LEU A 208 3.91 -3.04 3.95
CA LEU A 208 3.81 -2.08 5.06
C LEU A 208 2.52 -2.22 5.86
N TYR A 209 1.40 -2.63 5.25
CA TYR A 209 0.16 -2.90 6.00
C TYR A 209 0.32 -4.06 6.98
N ARG A 210 1.09 -5.09 6.60
CA ARG A 210 1.33 -6.25 7.46
C ARG A 210 2.29 -5.88 8.58
N GLN A 211 3.27 -5.03 8.30
CA GLN A 211 4.14 -4.44 9.34
C GLN A 211 3.35 -3.57 10.33
N GLU A 212 2.43 -2.72 9.85
CA GLU A 212 1.53 -1.92 10.70
C GLU A 212 0.73 -2.81 11.65
N GLN A 213 0.18 -3.92 11.17
CA GLN A 213 -0.52 -4.89 12.03
C GLN A 213 0.39 -5.52 13.08
N LEU A 214 1.63 -5.89 12.73
CA LEU A 214 2.60 -6.44 13.68
C LEU A 214 2.96 -5.44 14.78
N PHE A 215 3.19 -4.18 14.43
CA PHE A 215 3.48 -3.14 15.42
C PHE A 215 2.26 -2.84 16.31
N ASN A 216 1.06 -2.82 15.73
CA ASN A 216 -0.18 -2.66 16.50
C ASN A 216 -0.36 -3.78 17.52
N GLN A 217 -0.07 -5.05 17.15
CA GLN A 217 -0.09 -6.17 18.08
C GLN A 217 0.96 -6.04 19.19
N ALA A 218 2.10 -5.42 18.91
CA ALA A 218 3.12 -5.08 19.90
C ALA A 218 2.80 -3.81 20.73
N GLY A 219 1.60 -3.23 20.59
CA GLY A 219 1.18 -2.03 21.33
C GLY A 219 1.78 -0.72 20.81
N ILE A 220 2.22 -0.70 19.55
CA ILE A 220 2.82 0.47 18.90
C ILE A 220 1.92 0.88 17.73
N GLU A 221 1.25 2.02 17.88
CA GLU A 221 0.38 2.55 16.83
C GLU A 221 1.24 3.22 15.75
N LEU A 222 1.68 2.46 14.74
CA LEU A 222 2.55 2.95 13.68
C LEU A 222 1.85 2.88 12.31
N SER A 223 1.46 4.04 11.79
CA SER A 223 0.78 4.10 10.50
C SER A 223 1.68 3.73 9.33
N ARG A 224 1.08 3.09 8.30
CA ARG A 224 1.73 2.86 6.99
C ARG A 224 2.38 4.12 6.41
N GLN A 225 1.66 5.24 6.42
CA GLN A 225 2.14 6.51 5.89
C GLN A 225 3.43 6.98 6.58
N THR A 226 3.47 6.85 7.91
CA THR A 226 4.67 7.22 8.69
C THR A 226 5.86 6.35 8.28
N MET A 227 5.66 5.03 8.14
CA MET A 227 6.70 4.14 7.65
C MET A 227 7.14 4.51 6.24
N SER A 228 6.22 4.74 5.30
CA SER A 228 6.54 5.14 3.91
C SER A 228 7.45 6.37 3.86
N ARG A 229 7.12 7.43 4.62
CA ARG A 229 7.95 8.64 4.72
C ARG A 229 9.36 8.32 5.27
N TRP A 230 9.46 7.41 6.24
CA TRP A 230 10.74 6.99 6.77
C TRP A 230 11.57 6.21 5.76
N LEU A 231 10.96 5.29 5.00
CA LEU A 231 11.67 4.54 3.94
C LEU A 231 12.24 5.49 2.90
N ILE A 232 11.44 6.44 2.41
CA ILE A 232 11.86 7.39 1.37
C ILE A 232 12.96 8.31 1.91
N SER A 233 12.82 8.83 3.13
CA SER A 233 13.88 9.65 3.74
C SER A 233 15.19 8.86 3.94
N CYS A 234 15.11 7.57 4.26
CA CYS A 234 16.28 6.71 4.33
C CYS A 234 16.90 6.48 2.94
N ALA A 235 16.09 6.23 1.92
CA ALA A 235 16.56 6.06 0.55
C ALA A 235 17.32 7.30 0.05
N GLU A 236 16.82 8.50 0.35
CA GLU A 236 17.51 9.76 0.02
C GLU A 236 18.87 9.87 0.70
N LYS A 237 18.96 9.52 1.98
CA LYS A 237 20.21 9.56 2.75
C LYS A 237 21.23 8.52 2.27
N LEU A 238 20.78 7.42 1.67
CA LEU A 238 21.62 6.37 1.12
C LEU A 238 22.10 6.65 -0.32
N LYS A 239 21.59 7.69 -1.00
CA LYS A 239 22.02 8.07 -2.36
C LYS A 239 23.54 8.21 -2.52
N PRO A 240 24.30 8.85 -1.60
CA PRO A 240 25.75 8.96 -1.74
C PRO A 240 26.46 7.61 -1.72
N LEU A 241 25.99 6.67 -0.90
CA LEU A 241 26.53 5.31 -0.85
C LEU A 241 26.27 4.58 -2.17
N LEU A 242 25.05 4.69 -2.70
CA LEU A 242 24.69 4.13 -4.00
C LEU A 242 25.55 4.72 -5.14
N ALA A 243 25.87 6.01 -5.09
CA ALA A 243 26.77 6.64 -6.05
C ALA A 243 28.20 6.08 -5.97
N LEU A 244 28.72 5.83 -4.77
CA LEU A 244 30.03 5.19 -4.58
C LEU A 244 30.04 3.74 -5.08
N MET A 245 28.99 2.97 -4.75
CA MET A 245 28.84 1.59 -5.24
C MET A 245 28.80 1.56 -6.77
N LYS A 246 28.04 2.47 -7.40
CA LYS A 246 27.99 2.62 -8.86
C LYS A 246 29.37 2.98 -9.44
N ALA A 247 30.08 3.90 -8.81
CA ALA A 247 31.42 4.29 -9.27
C ALA A 247 32.41 3.13 -9.20
N GLU A 248 32.32 2.28 -8.17
CA GLU A 248 33.16 1.09 -8.04
C GLU A 248 32.79 0.02 -9.07
N LEU A 249 31.50 -0.22 -9.26
CA LEU A 249 30.97 -1.16 -10.25
C LEU A 249 31.47 -0.81 -11.66
N LEU A 250 31.42 0.47 -12.05
CA LEU A 250 31.85 0.94 -13.36
C LEU A 250 33.37 0.82 -13.63
N LYS A 251 34.19 0.48 -12.62
CA LYS A 251 35.61 0.18 -12.84
C LYS A 251 35.84 -1.23 -13.38
N GLN A 252 34.86 -2.12 -13.27
CA GLN A 252 35.00 -3.50 -13.72
C GLN A 252 35.05 -3.56 -15.25
N PRO A 253 35.91 -4.43 -15.84
CA PRO A 253 36.04 -4.54 -17.29
C PRO A 253 34.80 -5.15 -17.96
N VAL A 254 34.02 -5.93 -17.21
CA VAL A 254 32.79 -6.60 -17.65
C VAL A 254 31.78 -6.48 -16.51
N LEU A 255 30.51 -6.21 -16.86
CA LEU A 255 29.38 -6.17 -15.94
C LEU A 255 28.35 -7.22 -16.35
N TRP A 256 27.89 -8.00 -15.38
CA TRP A 256 26.75 -8.89 -15.59
C TRP A 256 25.50 -8.22 -15.05
N ALA A 257 24.45 -8.21 -15.86
CA ALA A 257 23.17 -7.65 -15.49
C ALA A 257 22.09 -8.68 -15.75
N ASP A 258 21.25 -8.94 -14.75
CA ASP A 258 20.06 -9.75 -14.87
C ASP A 258 18.83 -8.87 -14.66
N GLU A 259 17.86 -8.97 -15.56
CA GLU A 259 16.64 -8.17 -15.50
C GLU A 259 15.58 -8.93 -14.70
N THR A 260 15.20 -8.36 -13.56
CA THR A 260 14.09 -8.86 -12.76
C THR A 260 12.91 -7.92 -12.90
N THR A 261 11.81 -8.39 -13.47
CA THR A 261 10.60 -7.58 -13.64
C THR A 261 9.78 -7.58 -12.36
N VAL A 262 9.31 -6.40 -11.92
CA VAL A 262 8.38 -6.30 -10.80
C VAL A 262 7.17 -5.46 -11.16
N ASN A 263 6.02 -5.79 -10.57
CA ASN A 263 4.80 -5.03 -10.76
C ASN A 263 4.84 -3.75 -9.91
N VAL A 264 4.62 -2.63 -10.58
CA VAL A 264 4.59 -1.28 -10.02
C VAL A 264 3.26 -0.64 -10.41
N LEU A 265 2.65 0.12 -9.50
CA LEU A 265 1.45 0.87 -9.85
C LEU A 265 1.88 2.08 -10.66
N ASP A 266 1.36 2.18 -11.87
CA ASP A 266 1.51 3.37 -12.69
C ASP A 266 0.46 4.38 -12.21
N VAL A 267 0.96 5.45 -11.58
CA VAL A 267 0.16 6.51 -10.94
C VAL A 267 -0.75 7.20 -11.97
N GLU A 268 -0.27 7.37 -13.21
CA GLU A 268 -1.04 8.01 -14.28
C GLU A 268 -2.16 7.11 -14.80
N ARG A 269 -1.88 5.80 -14.89
CA ARG A 269 -2.82 4.82 -15.45
C ARG A 269 -3.72 4.16 -14.42
N LYS A 270 -3.45 4.35 -13.12
CA LYS A 270 -4.09 3.66 -11.99
C LYS A 270 -4.20 2.15 -12.22
N ALA A 271 -3.19 1.59 -12.87
CA ALA A 271 -3.15 0.20 -13.29
C ALA A 271 -1.77 -0.39 -12.97
N PRO A 272 -1.68 -1.69 -12.65
CA PRO A 272 -0.40 -2.35 -12.50
C PRO A 272 0.35 -2.33 -13.83
N ALA A 273 1.54 -1.77 -13.83
CA ALA A 273 2.51 -1.81 -14.91
C ALA A 273 3.71 -2.65 -14.49
N THR A 274 4.34 -3.32 -15.45
CA THR A 274 5.56 -4.09 -15.19
C THR A 274 6.76 -3.17 -15.39
N CYS A 275 7.55 -2.96 -14.33
CA CYS A 275 8.79 -2.20 -14.39
C CYS A 275 9.97 -3.16 -14.31
N GLY A 276 10.92 -3.06 -15.24
CA GLY A 276 12.16 -3.82 -15.22
C GLY A 276 13.12 -3.25 -14.17
N CYS A 277 13.46 -4.03 -13.16
CA CYS A 277 14.50 -3.73 -12.19
C CYS A 277 15.76 -4.51 -12.57
N MET A 278 16.82 -3.83 -13.00
CA MET A 278 18.07 -4.47 -13.38
C MET A 278 18.98 -4.67 -12.16
N ALA A 279 19.25 -5.91 -11.80
CA ALA A 279 20.26 -6.25 -10.81
C ALA A 279 21.60 -6.40 -11.53
N VAL A 280 22.61 -5.62 -11.13
CA VAL A 280 23.97 -5.70 -11.70
C VAL A 280 24.86 -6.39 -10.67
N ALA A 281 25.49 -7.49 -11.07
CA ALA A 281 26.39 -8.31 -10.27
C ALA A 281 27.84 -8.17 -10.74
#